data_AF-A0A1X0S0T4-F1
#
_entry.id   AF-A0A1X0S0T4-F1
#
_cell.length_a   1.000
_cell.length_b   1.000
_cell.length_c   1.000
_cell.angle_alpha   90.00
_cell.angle_beta   90.00
_cell.angle_gamma   90.00
#
_symmetry.space_group_name_H-M   'P 1'
#
loop_
_entity.id
_entity.type
_entity.pdbx_description
1 polymer ?
#
loop_
_entity_poly.entity_id
_entity_poly.type
_entity_poly.pdbx_seq_one_letter_code
_entity_poly.pdbx_strand_id
1 'polypeptide(L)'
;MARTLQEEYSLAWLHVGTVYIALILGNLFYILSCLSSTINTYRSRVNTMCDTLTSLSSQLYNKPQTLITASMNAIQTVKDGVQMFMLIAITVSKACVIWFVQMYKSTYRCLLGLAIHIVLSVLIKIAGPLQKISQDIASLFTGSSSPLSDWTGALQSVQDNLDRWSSDSDDLIQKVIESPFSMIESQLNQTIRSWEPAPFNLTSFQGPEICDTSELLTALSDMEYKLGYFIKWIIGFVFVLLVVFIFIRIFLIRFQHRRLVELRSLLRTALSKDGEKQVDGDELLRLYDQAASVRLLVETQAIDYKPRHRFIQFMSHPTVLYCLIVGVLGVLLINVLIWALESKSKQLIQAFFDQSSSWITNAMSTWITTVNNQVQNMDGWINQAENDINEKTIGVIKNLALQANNALAGAVQDIQQVIQKVFGGTLLEEPAQGLVKCLVINRIDAVGTGLAWIVRELSKKKRC
;
A
#
# COMPACT_ATOMS: atom_id res chain seq x y z
N MET A 1 75.15 43.84 -11.73
CA MET A 1 75.69 42.77 -10.86
C MET A 1 75.26 41.44 -11.46
N ALA A 2 76.10 40.81 -12.28
CA ALA A 2 75.76 39.54 -12.93
C ALA A 2 75.84 38.43 -11.88
N ARG A 3 74.73 37.71 -11.66
CA ARG A 3 74.72 36.53 -10.80
C ARG A 3 75.71 35.49 -11.35
N THR A 4 76.34 34.75 -10.45
CA THR A 4 77.22 33.66 -10.87
C THR A 4 76.37 32.53 -11.46
N LEU A 5 76.89 31.81 -12.46
CA LEU A 5 76.18 30.70 -13.12
C LEU A 5 75.63 29.66 -12.12
N GLN A 6 76.36 29.49 -11.02
CA GLN A 6 76.03 28.56 -9.95
C GLN A 6 74.79 28.99 -9.15
N GLU A 7 74.57 30.29 -8.97
CA GLU A 7 73.36 30.85 -8.34
C GLU A 7 72.13 30.72 -9.25
N GLU A 8 72.29 30.83 -10.57
CA GLU A 8 71.17 30.69 -11.51
C GLU A 8 70.70 29.24 -11.65
N TYR A 9 71.62 28.26 -11.60
CA TYR A 9 71.25 26.85 -11.57
C TYR A 9 70.59 26.44 -10.25
N SER A 10 71.06 26.96 -9.11
CA SER A 10 70.45 26.64 -7.80
C SER A 10 69.03 27.20 -7.65
N LEU A 11 68.70 28.27 -8.38
CA LEU A 11 67.37 28.89 -8.41
C LEU A 11 66.48 28.42 -9.58
N ALA A 12 66.97 27.55 -10.46
CA ALA A 12 66.22 27.10 -11.64
C ALA A 12 64.90 26.39 -11.31
N TRP A 13 64.80 25.79 -10.11
CA TRP A 13 63.59 25.14 -9.62
C TRP A 13 62.55 26.11 -9.03
N LEU A 14 62.94 27.33 -8.63
CA LEU A 14 62.06 28.35 -8.05
C LEU A 14 61.43 29.24 -9.13
N HIS A 15 61.30 28.72 -10.33
CA HIS A 15 60.76 29.44 -11.46
C HIS A 15 59.21 29.51 -11.39
N VAL A 16 58.58 30.60 -11.83
CA VAL A 16 57.10 30.79 -11.70
C VAL A 16 56.30 29.60 -12.25
N GLY A 17 56.70 29.06 -13.42
CA GLY A 17 56.06 27.89 -14.01
C GLY A 17 56.26 26.57 -13.23
N THR A 18 57.41 26.36 -12.60
CA THR A 18 57.66 25.14 -11.80
C THR A 18 56.89 25.19 -10.48
N VAL A 19 56.79 26.37 -9.86
CA VAL A 19 55.94 26.60 -8.68
C VAL A 19 54.47 26.33 -9.01
N TYR A 20 53.98 26.79 -10.16
CA TYR A 20 52.60 26.54 -10.60
C TYR A 20 52.29 25.06 -10.80
N ILE A 21 53.17 24.32 -11.48
CA ILE A 21 53.00 22.86 -11.68
C ILE A 21 53.10 22.11 -10.33
N ALA A 22 53.98 22.56 -9.41
CA ALA A 22 54.07 21.99 -8.07
C ALA A 22 52.78 22.20 -7.26
N LEU A 23 52.13 23.35 -7.37
CA LEU A 23 50.82 23.60 -6.74
C LEU A 23 49.72 22.69 -7.33
N ILE A 24 49.71 22.49 -8.65
CA ILE A 24 48.79 21.53 -9.29
C ILE A 24 49.02 20.11 -8.76
N LEU A 25 50.28 19.68 -8.64
CA LEU A 25 50.61 18.38 -8.05
C LEU A 25 50.09 18.27 -6.61
N GLY A 26 50.33 19.29 -5.77
CA GLY A 26 49.81 19.32 -4.40
C GLY A 26 48.29 19.16 -4.34
N ASN A 27 47.57 19.87 -5.21
CA ASN A 27 46.11 19.75 -5.31
C ASN A 27 45.66 18.35 -5.77
N LEU A 28 46.37 17.72 -6.72
CA LEU A 28 46.05 16.36 -7.16
C LEU A 28 46.27 15.32 -6.04
N PHE A 29 47.32 15.46 -5.24
CA PHE A 29 47.53 14.61 -4.05
C PHE A 29 46.45 14.83 -2.99
N TYR A 30 46.01 16.07 -2.80
CA TYR A 30 44.89 16.40 -1.92
C TYR A 30 43.60 15.72 -2.42
N ILE A 31 43.30 15.80 -3.71
CA ILE A 31 42.12 15.15 -4.31
C ILE A 31 42.17 13.63 -4.14
N LEU A 32 43.33 12.98 -4.34
CA LEU A 32 43.50 11.55 -4.12
C LEU A 32 43.22 11.14 -2.66
N SER A 33 43.70 11.93 -1.71
CA SER A 33 43.46 11.70 -0.27
C SER A 33 42.00 11.94 0.11
N CYS A 34 41.40 12.99 -0.45
CA CYS A 34 39.99 13.31 -0.27
C CYS A 34 39.10 12.18 -0.80
N LEU A 35 39.40 11.65 -1.99
CA LEU A 35 38.64 10.57 -2.62
C LEU A 35 38.53 9.34 -1.70
N SER A 36 39.64 8.87 -1.14
CA SER A 36 39.63 7.69 -0.27
C SER A 36 38.86 7.95 1.04
N SER A 37 39.04 9.13 1.65
CA SER A 37 38.28 9.53 2.84
C SER A 37 36.76 9.61 2.58
N THR A 38 36.39 10.22 1.45
CA THR A 38 35.00 10.32 1.00
C THR A 38 34.39 8.94 0.77
N ILE A 39 35.09 8.03 0.08
CA ILE A 39 34.57 6.68 -0.20
C ILE A 39 34.43 5.84 1.06
N ASN A 40 35.35 5.95 2.01
CA ASN A 40 35.22 5.29 3.32
C ASN A 40 34.00 5.81 4.10
N THR A 41 33.70 7.10 3.99
CA THR A 41 32.49 7.69 4.59
C THR A 41 31.22 7.17 3.91
N TYR A 42 31.23 7.00 2.59
CA TYR A 42 30.10 6.40 1.86
C TYR A 42 29.91 4.94 2.24
N ARG A 43 30.99 4.17 2.40
CA ARG A 43 30.95 2.77 2.84
C ARG A 43 30.25 2.62 4.19
N SER A 44 30.57 3.46 5.17
CA SER A 44 29.89 3.40 6.48
C SER A 44 28.42 3.80 6.37
N ARG A 45 28.10 4.86 5.60
CA ARG A 45 26.73 5.33 5.39
C ARG A 45 25.85 4.27 4.72
N VAL A 46 26.37 3.53 3.75
CA VAL A 46 25.64 2.44 3.08
C VAL A 46 25.25 1.36 4.10
N ASN A 47 26.20 0.92 4.94
CA ASN A 47 25.91 -0.09 5.96
C ASN A 47 24.89 0.42 6.99
N THR A 48 25.06 1.64 7.50
CA THR A 48 24.09 2.23 8.45
C THR A 48 22.70 2.39 7.84
N MET A 49 22.60 2.77 6.56
CA MET A 49 21.32 2.83 5.86
C MET A 49 20.70 1.44 5.75
N CYS A 50 21.49 0.40 5.50
CA CYS A 50 20.99 -0.97 5.46
C CYS A 50 20.52 -1.49 6.81
N ASP A 51 21.23 -1.20 7.90
CA ASP A 51 20.79 -1.55 9.25
C ASP A 51 19.44 -0.88 9.56
N THR A 52 19.30 0.39 9.16
CA THR A 52 18.07 1.16 9.33
C THR A 52 16.92 0.56 8.51
N LEU A 53 17.15 0.22 7.25
CA LEU A 53 16.15 -0.43 6.40
C LEU A 53 15.75 -1.82 6.94
N THR A 54 16.71 -2.61 7.39
CA THR A 54 16.46 -3.94 7.98
C THR A 54 15.64 -3.81 9.27
N SER A 55 15.97 -2.86 10.14
CA SER A 55 15.18 -2.62 11.36
C SER A 55 13.78 -2.07 11.10
N LEU A 56 13.61 -1.18 10.10
CA LEU A 56 12.28 -0.69 9.70
C LEU A 56 11.44 -1.80 9.09
N SER A 57 12.05 -2.63 8.25
CA SER A 57 11.35 -3.72 7.58
C SER A 57 10.85 -4.78 8.56
N SER A 58 11.65 -5.14 9.58
CA SER A 58 11.26 -6.09 10.62
C SER A 58 10.13 -5.53 11.49
N GLN A 59 10.14 -4.22 11.77
CA GLN A 59 9.03 -3.55 12.46
C GLN A 59 7.75 -3.55 11.61
N LEU A 60 7.83 -3.18 10.34
CA LEU A 60 6.69 -3.16 9.43
C LEU A 60 6.13 -4.57 9.18
N TYR A 61 6.98 -5.60 9.19
CA TYR A 61 6.57 -6.99 9.03
C TYR A 61 5.79 -7.55 10.21
N ASN A 62 6.08 -7.08 11.42
CA ASN A 62 5.37 -7.54 12.62
C ASN A 62 4.08 -6.74 12.88
N LYS A 63 3.82 -5.65 12.14
CA LYS A 63 2.59 -4.85 12.25
C LYS A 63 1.31 -5.56 11.77
N PRO A 64 1.30 -6.36 10.68
CA PRO A 64 0.15 -7.17 10.29
C PRO A 64 -0.45 -7.99 11.44
N GLN A 65 0.35 -8.41 12.43
CA GLN A 65 -0.19 -9.10 13.60
C GLN A 65 -1.23 -8.25 14.35
N THR A 66 -0.98 -6.95 14.51
CA THR A 66 -1.96 -6.05 15.16
C THR A 66 -3.23 -5.89 14.32
N LEU A 67 -3.10 -5.88 12.99
CA LEU A 67 -4.23 -5.80 12.08
C LEU A 67 -5.05 -7.09 12.10
N ILE A 68 -4.40 -8.25 12.11
CA ILE A 68 -5.06 -9.56 12.18
C ILE A 68 -5.80 -9.70 13.52
N THR A 69 -5.18 -9.35 14.65
CA THR A 69 -5.85 -9.36 15.94
C THR A 69 -7.05 -8.41 15.96
N ALA A 70 -6.92 -7.21 15.38
CA ALA A 70 -8.04 -6.27 15.26
C ALA A 70 -9.17 -6.84 14.39
N SER A 71 -8.85 -7.47 13.26
CA SER A 71 -9.82 -8.11 12.38
C SER A 71 -10.50 -9.31 13.03
N MET A 72 -9.76 -10.16 13.76
CA MET A 72 -10.32 -11.27 14.53
C MET A 72 -11.32 -10.75 15.57
N ASN A 73 -10.96 -9.71 16.33
CA ASN A 73 -11.85 -9.10 17.31
C ASN A 73 -13.08 -8.48 16.64
N ALA A 74 -12.93 -7.85 15.47
CA ALA A 74 -14.05 -7.30 14.71
C ALA A 74 -15.00 -8.40 14.23
N ILE A 75 -14.49 -9.50 13.69
CA ILE A 75 -15.28 -10.67 13.27
C ILE A 75 -16.02 -11.28 14.46
N GLN A 76 -15.36 -11.43 15.61
CA GLN A 76 -16.00 -11.91 16.84
C GLN A 76 -17.11 -10.97 17.31
N THR A 77 -16.88 -9.66 17.25
CA THR A 77 -17.90 -8.66 17.60
C THR A 77 -19.11 -8.74 16.67
N VAL A 78 -18.89 -8.92 15.36
CA VAL A 78 -19.97 -9.12 14.38
C VAL A 78 -20.73 -10.41 14.66
N LYS A 79 -20.02 -11.52 14.92
CA LYS A 79 -20.63 -12.80 15.31
C LYS A 79 -21.55 -12.64 16.52
N ASP A 80 -21.05 -12.05 17.60
CA ASP A 80 -21.81 -11.87 18.83
C ASP A 80 -23.00 -10.93 18.63
N GLY A 81 -22.82 -9.86 17.85
CA GLY A 81 -23.88 -8.93 17.47
C GLY A 81 -24.99 -9.60 16.64
N VAL A 82 -24.62 -10.40 15.62
CA VAL A 82 -25.58 -11.17 14.81
C VAL A 82 -26.33 -12.18 15.67
N GLN A 83 -25.61 -12.90 16.53
CA GLN A 83 -26.23 -13.87 17.43
C GLN A 83 -27.25 -13.20 18.36
N MET A 84 -26.87 -12.10 19.02
CA MET A 84 -27.75 -11.37 19.92
C MET A 84 -28.98 -10.82 19.18
N PHE A 85 -28.76 -10.21 18.01
CA PHE A 85 -29.85 -9.69 17.19
C PHE A 85 -30.83 -10.78 16.76
N MET A 86 -30.32 -11.91 16.28
CA MET A 86 -31.17 -13.05 15.88
C MET A 86 -31.96 -13.62 17.05
N LEU A 87 -31.33 -13.79 18.21
CA LEU A 87 -31.99 -14.33 19.39
C LEU A 87 -33.11 -13.39 19.86
N ILE A 88 -32.86 -12.09 19.92
CA ILE A 88 -33.89 -11.09 20.24
C ILE A 88 -35.02 -11.13 19.19
N ALA A 89 -34.68 -11.16 17.91
CA ALA A 89 -35.68 -11.21 16.84
C ALA A 89 -36.56 -12.45 16.93
N ILE A 90 -35.99 -13.61 17.26
CA ILE A 90 -36.73 -14.87 17.48
C ILE A 90 -37.64 -14.76 18.69
N THR A 91 -37.13 -14.27 19.83
CA THR A 91 -37.92 -14.10 21.06
C THR A 91 -39.09 -13.14 20.85
N VAL A 92 -38.85 -12.00 20.19
CA VAL A 92 -39.88 -11.02 19.85
C VAL A 92 -40.91 -11.61 18.89
N SER A 93 -40.46 -12.34 17.86
CA SER A 93 -41.35 -13.00 16.90
C SER A 93 -42.23 -14.04 17.59
N LYS A 94 -41.65 -14.89 18.45
CA LYS A 94 -42.37 -15.89 19.26
C LYS A 94 -43.47 -15.22 20.09
N ALA A 95 -43.12 -14.16 20.83
CA ALA A 95 -44.07 -13.44 21.66
C ALA A 95 -45.20 -12.79 20.83
N CYS A 96 -44.86 -12.21 19.68
CA CYS A 96 -45.83 -11.61 18.77
C CYS A 96 -46.81 -12.65 18.21
N VAL A 97 -46.31 -13.82 17.79
CA VAL A 97 -47.15 -14.92 17.28
C VAL A 97 -48.07 -15.45 18.38
N ILE A 98 -47.57 -15.70 19.59
CA ILE A 98 -48.40 -16.15 20.72
C ILE A 98 -49.48 -15.12 21.04
N TRP A 99 -49.12 -13.83 21.11
CA TRP A 99 -50.07 -12.76 21.35
C TRP A 99 -51.15 -12.70 20.26
N PHE A 100 -50.77 -12.82 18.99
CA PHE A 100 -51.70 -12.81 17.87
C PHE A 100 -52.68 -13.99 17.95
N VAL A 101 -52.18 -15.21 18.20
CA VAL A 101 -53.05 -16.39 18.31
C VAL A 101 -54.02 -16.26 19.50
N GLN A 102 -53.54 -15.78 20.65
CA GLN A 102 -54.41 -15.53 21.82
C GLN A 102 -55.47 -14.46 21.55
N MET A 103 -55.11 -13.39 20.82
CA MET A 103 -56.04 -12.34 20.42
C MET A 103 -57.16 -12.90 19.52
N TYR A 104 -56.81 -13.72 18.52
CA TYR A 104 -57.80 -14.36 17.63
C TYR A 104 -58.66 -15.36 18.38
N LYS A 105 -58.07 -16.19 19.27
CA LYS A 105 -58.80 -17.13 20.13
C LYS A 105 -59.88 -16.42 20.95
N SER A 106 -59.51 -15.34 21.65
CA SER A 106 -60.45 -14.55 22.47
C SER A 106 -61.56 -13.92 21.63
N THR A 107 -61.20 -13.37 20.46
CA THR A 107 -62.16 -12.74 19.54
C THR A 107 -63.15 -13.76 18.99
N TYR A 108 -62.68 -14.93 18.54
CA TYR A 108 -63.54 -15.99 18.02
C TYR A 108 -64.44 -16.59 19.10
N ARG A 109 -63.93 -16.78 20.33
CA ARG A 109 -64.76 -17.23 21.46
C ARG A 109 -65.90 -16.26 21.73
N CYS A 110 -65.62 -14.96 21.70
CA CYS A 110 -66.63 -13.91 21.90
C CYS A 110 -67.67 -13.87 20.78
N LEU A 111 -67.23 -13.90 19.51
CA LEU A 111 -68.13 -13.87 18.36
C LEU A 111 -69.00 -15.13 18.27
N LEU A 112 -68.43 -16.31 18.50
CA LEU A 112 -69.15 -17.57 18.40
C LEU A 112 -70.08 -17.78 19.61
N GLY A 113 -69.65 -17.38 20.81
CA GLY A 113 -70.52 -17.33 21.99
C GLY A 113 -71.70 -16.37 21.81
N LEU A 114 -71.47 -15.17 21.25
CA LEU A 114 -72.53 -14.23 20.92
C LEU A 114 -73.53 -14.83 19.91
N ALA A 115 -73.04 -15.52 18.87
CA ALA A 115 -73.90 -16.20 17.90
C ALA A 115 -74.76 -17.29 18.56
N ILE A 116 -74.17 -18.15 19.41
CA ILE A 116 -74.91 -19.20 20.14
C ILE A 116 -75.95 -18.58 21.07
N HIS A 117 -75.59 -17.57 21.85
CA HIS A 117 -76.52 -16.89 22.77
C HIS A 117 -77.68 -16.20 22.05
N ILE A 118 -77.44 -15.60 20.88
CA ILE A 118 -78.50 -15.03 20.05
C ILE A 118 -79.49 -16.14 19.65
N VAL A 119 -79.01 -17.27 19.12
CA VAL A 119 -79.86 -18.39 18.69
C VAL A 119 -80.62 -18.99 19.87
N LEU A 120 -79.97 -19.22 21.01
CA LEU A 120 -80.59 -19.79 22.19
C LEU A 120 -81.68 -18.88 22.77
N SER A 121 -81.45 -17.56 22.78
CA SER A 121 -82.43 -16.57 23.27
C SER A 121 -83.69 -16.50 22.40
N VAL A 122 -83.54 -16.73 21.08
CA VAL A 122 -84.66 -16.82 20.15
C VAL A 122 -85.44 -18.10 20.40
N LEU A 123 -84.76 -19.25 20.53
CA LEU A 123 -85.41 -20.55 20.75
C LEU A 123 -86.18 -20.63 22.09
N ILE A 124 -85.62 -20.10 23.18
CA ILE A 124 -86.30 -20.10 24.49
C ILE A 124 -87.56 -19.23 24.47
N LYS A 125 -87.57 -18.12 23.72
CA LYS A 125 -88.76 -17.27 23.54
C LYS A 125 -89.86 -17.93 22.70
N ILE A 126 -89.52 -18.97 21.95
CA ILE A 126 -90.44 -19.74 21.09
C ILE A 126 -91.09 -20.91 21.88
N ALA A 127 -90.64 -21.20 23.11
CA ALA A 127 -91.23 -22.22 23.98
C ALA A 127 -92.55 -21.79 24.69
N GLY A 128 -93.10 -20.61 24.36
CA GLY A 128 -94.49 -20.23 24.66
C GLY A 128 -95.45 -20.62 23.52
N PRO A 129 -96.79 -20.71 23.74
CA PRO A 129 -97.71 -21.37 22.81
C PRO A 129 -97.69 -20.73 21.40
N LEU A 130 -97.21 -21.51 20.44
CA LEU A 130 -97.07 -21.18 19.02
C LEU A 130 -98.26 -21.70 18.21
N GLN A 131 -98.93 -20.81 17.46
CA GLN A 131 -99.67 -21.25 16.25
C GLN A 131 -99.49 -20.34 15.01
N LYS A 132 -98.81 -19.19 15.09
CA LYS A 132 -98.66 -18.28 13.93
C LYS A 132 -97.26 -18.09 13.36
N ILE A 133 -96.22 -18.62 14.03
CA ILE A 133 -94.82 -18.36 13.64
C ILE A 133 -94.16 -19.61 13.01
N SER A 134 -94.81 -20.78 13.07
CA SER A 134 -94.23 -22.03 12.54
C SER A 134 -94.13 -22.07 11.01
N GLN A 135 -94.96 -21.35 10.27
CA GLN A 135 -94.95 -21.40 8.80
C GLN A 135 -93.81 -20.59 8.15
N ASP A 136 -93.36 -19.50 8.79
CA ASP A 136 -92.25 -18.68 8.27
C ASP A 136 -90.87 -19.23 8.63
N ILE A 137 -90.76 -19.98 9.74
CA ILE A 137 -89.49 -20.58 10.17
C ILE A 137 -89.30 -21.98 9.56
N ALA A 138 -90.38 -22.75 9.34
CA ALA A 138 -90.28 -24.06 8.69
C ALA A 138 -89.93 -23.96 7.19
N SER A 139 -90.26 -22.86 6.53
CA SER A 139 -89.90 -22.63 5.12
C SER A 139 -88.43 -22.24 4.91
N LEU A 140 -87.72 -21.83 5.97
CA LEU A 140 -86.27 -21.61 5.96
C LEU A 140 -85.46 -22.90 6.15
N PHE A 141 -86.08 -23.97 6.64
CA PHE A 141 -85.42 -25.26 6.92
C PHE A 141 -86.23 -26.41 6.29
N THR A 142 -86.33 -26.42 4.95
CA THR A 142 -87.08 -27.40 4.16
C THR A 142 -86.39 -28.77 4.09
N GLY A 143 -86.05 -29.36 5.24
CA GLY A 143 -85.37 -30.65 5.29
C GLY A 143 -85.42 -31.45 6.60
N SER A 144 -86.16 -31.03 7.65
CA SER A 144 -86.16 -31.79 8.92
C SER A 144 -87.56 -32.04 9.49
N SER A 145 -87.86 -33.32 9.69
CA SER A 145 -89.02 -33.85 10.42
C SER A 145 -88.68 -34.21 11.89
N SER A 146 -87.64 -33.61 12.47
CA SER A 146 -87.22 -33.88 13.86
C SER A 146 -87.78 -32.83 14.83
N PRO A 147 -88.17 -33.20 16.06
CA PRO A 147 -88.79 -32.28 17.01
C PRO A 147 -87.90 -31.08 17.34
N LEU A 148 -88.48 -29.89 17.27
CA LEU A 148 -87.89 -28.60 17.66
C LEU A 148 -87.36 -28.56 19.11
N SER A 149 -87.68 -29.57 19.94
CA SER A 149 -87.30 -29.65 21.35
C SER A 149 -85.84 -30.03 21.62
N ASP A 150 -85.10 -30.57 20.64
CA ASP A 150 -83.75 -31.12 20.86
C ASP A 150 -82.60 -30.13 20.53
N TRP A 151 -82.96 -28.97 19.97
CA TRP A 151 -81.99 -27.95 19.54
C TRP A 151 -81.28 -27.25 20.68
N THR A 152 -81.97 -27.06 21.82
CA THR A 152 -81.38 -26.45 23.01
C THR A 152 -80.24 -27.31 23.57
N GLY A 153 -80.42 -28.64 23.61
CA GLY A 153 -79.39 -29.58 24.05
C GLY A 153 -78.22 -29.67 23.08
N ALA A 154 -78.50 -29.68 21.78
CA ALA A 154 -77.46 -29.63 20.75
C ALA A 154 -76.62 -28.34 20.82
N LEU A 155 -77.26 -27.17 21.01
CA LEU A 155 -76.56 -25.89 21.17
C LEU A 155 -75.74 -25.83 22.46
N GLN A 156 -76.25 -26.40 23.56
CA GLN A 156 -75.50 -26.51 24.81
C GLN A 156 -74.27 -27.42 24.64
N SER A 157 -74.42 -28.55 23.94
CA SER A 157 -73.31 -29.44 23.61
C SER A 157 -72.27 -28.76 22.71
N VAL A 158 -72.71 -27.94 21.75
CA VAL A 158 -71.81 -27.14 20.91
C VAL A 158 -71.07 -26.09 21.74
N GLN A 159 -71.73 -25.42 22.69
CA GLN A 159 -71.09 -24.48 23.61
C GLN A 159 -70.05 -25.18 24.50
N ASP A 160 -70.39 -26.32 25.10
CA ASP A 160 -69.49 -27.08 25.96
C ASP A 160 -68.29 -27.63 25.17
N ASN A 161 -68.52 -28.11 23.94
CA ASN A 161 -67.46 -28.56 23.03
C ASN A 161 -66.58 -27.41 22.54
N LEU A 162 -67.13 -26.20 22.35
CA LEU A 162 -66.38 -25.00 22.01
C LEU A 162 -65.45 -24.58 23.16
N ASP A 163 -65.96 -24.61 24.39
CA ASP A 163 -65.15 -24.34 25.59
C ASP A 163 -64.07 -25.42 25.78
N ARG A 164 -64.37 -26.69 25.46
CA ARG A 164 -63.38 -27.79 25.46
C ARG A 164 -62.29 -27.61 24.40
N TRP A 165 -62.67 -27.31 23.16
CA TRP A 165 -61.72 -27.00 22.09
C TRP A 165 -60.85 -25.79 22.44
N SER A 166 -61.43 -24.78 23.11
CA SER A 166 -60.66 -23.66 23.63
C SER A 166 -59.57 -24.12 24.62
N SER A 167 -59.84 -25.08 25.51
CA SER A 167 -58.80 -25.61 26.40
C SER A 167 -57.74 -26.47 25.67
N ASP A 168 -58.16 -27.29 24.71
CA ASP A 168 -57.27 -28.18 23.93
C ASP A 168 -56.34 -27.38 22.99
N SER A 169 -56.81 -26.22 22.54
CA SER A 169 -56.02 -25.32 21.69
C SER A 169 -54.79 -24.72 22.39
N ASP A 170 -54.74 -24.67 23.72
CA ASP A 170 -53.54 -24.21 24.45
C ASP A 170 -52.40 -25.25 24.35
N ASP A 171 -52.72 -26.54 24.33
CA ASP A 171 -51.74 -27.62 24.11
C ASP A 171 -51.23 -27.62 22.65
N LEU A 172 -52.13 -27.33 21.69
CA LEU A 172 -51.76 -27.12 20.28
C LEU A 172 -50.86 -25.90 20.09
N ILE A 173 -51.09 -24.79 20.79
CA ILE A 173 -50.20 -23.62 20.76
C ILE A 173 -48.81 -24.01 21.24
N GLN A 174 -48.73 -24.78 22.33
CA GLN A 174 -47.46 -25.25 22.88
C GLN A 174 -46.68 -26.12 21.89
N LYS A 175 -47.38 -27.02 21.20
CA LYS A 175 -46.76 -28.00 20.29
C LYS A 175 -46.44 -27.42 18.90
N VAL A 176 -47.29 -26.56 18.36
CA VAL A 176 -47.18 -26.03 16.99
C VAL A 176 -46.33 -24.77 16.92
N ILE A 177 -46.36 -23.92 17.95
CA ILE A 177 -45.66 -22.63 17.95
C ILE A 177 -44.40 -22.72 18.83
N GLU A 178 -44.52 -23.20 20.06
CA GLU A 178 -43.39 -23.17 21.00
C GLU A 178 -42.26 -24.12 20.65
N SER A 179 -42.59 -25.31 20.16
CA SER A 179 -41.61 -26.32 19.74
C SER A 179 -40.66 -25.83 18.63
N PRO A 180 -41.14 -25.35 17.46
CA PRO A 180 -40.23 -24.88 16.42
C PRO A 180 -39.40 -23.67 16.89
N PHE A 181 -39.98 -22.73 17.65
CA PHE A 181 -39.22 -21.58 18.13
C PHE A 181 -38.07 -21.96 19.07
N SER A 182 -38.29 -22.91 19.98
CA SER A 182 -37.21 -23.42 20.87
C SER A 182 -36.13 -24.21 20.10
N MET A 183 -36.51 -24.93 19.05
CA MET A 183 -35.56 -25.65 18.20
C MET A 183 -34.63 -24.67 17.46
N ILE A 184 -35.13 -23.51 17.02
CA ILE A 184 -34.32 -22.47 16.39
C ILE A 184 -33.34 -21.87 17.39
N GLU A 185 -33.79 -21.55 18.61
CA GLU A 185 -32.89 -21.03 19.65
C GLU A 185 -31.72 -22.00 19.87
N SER A 186 -32.00 -23.31 19.86
CA SER A 186 -30.96 -24.35 19.94
C SER A 186 -30.04 -24.37 18.72
N GLN A 187 -30.58 -24.30 17.49
CA GLN A 187 -29.81 -24.32 16.26
C GLN A 187 -28.95 -23.06 16.09
N LEU A 188 -29.48 -21.90 16.48
CA LEU A 188 -28.76 -20.63 16.49
C LEU A 188 -27.58 -20.69 17.45
N ASN A 189 -27.83 -21.15 18.68
CA ASN A 189 -26.81 -21.30 19.71
C ASN A 189 -25.76 -22.36 19.31
N GLN A 190 -26.14 -23.42 18.60
CA GLN A 190 -25.20 -24.43 18.13
C GLN A 190 -24.41 -23.99 16.89
N THR A 191 -24.98 -23.18 15.99
CA THR A 191 -24.36 -22.89 14.70
C THR A 191 -23.54 -21.60 14.72
N ILE A 192 -24.12 -20.51 15.23
CA ILE A 192 -23.47 -19.20 15.22
C ILE A 192 -22.55 -19.04 16.42
N ARG A 193 -22.97 -19.42 17.63
CA ARG A 193 -22.14 -19.24 18.84
C ARG A 193 -20.89 -20.11 18.84
N SER A 194 -20.96 -21.33 18.30
CA SER A 194 -19.83 -22.26 18.24
C SER A 194 -18.86 -21.96 17.09
N TRP A 195 -19.29 -21.16 16.11
CA TRP A 195 -18.45 -20.85 14.96
C TRP A 195 -17.31 -19.93 15.36
N GLU A 196 -16.11 -20.25 14.92
CA GLU A 196 -14.93 -19.41 15.03
C GLU A 196 -14.34 -19.22 13.63
N PRO A 197 -13.75 -18.05 13.33
CA PRO A 197 -13.04 -17.87 12.08
C PRO A 197 -11.85 -18.84 12.00
N ALA A 198 -11.50 -19.27 10.79
CA ALA A 198 -10.35 -20.13 10.57
C ALA A 198 -9.07 -19.52 11.14
N PRO A 199 -8.11 -20.31 11.67
CA PRO A 199 -6.86 -19.77 12.17
C PRO A 199 -6.09 -19.09 11.03
N PHE A 200 -5.73 -17.83 11.22
CA PHE A 200 -4.86 -17.13 10.28
C PHE A 200 -3.40 -17.33 10.67
N ASN A 201 -2.68 -18.11 9.88
CA ASN A 201 -1.25 -18.27 10.07
C ASN A 201 -0.53 -17.10 9.43
N LEU A 202 0.07 -16.27 10.28
CA LEU A 202 1.13 -15.40 9.82
C LEU A 202 2.24 -16.26 9.25
N THR A 203 2.58 -16.04 7.98
CA THR A 203 3.93 -16.34 7.54
C THR A 203 4.88 -15.61 8.47
N SER A 204 5.88 -16.30 9.01
CA SER A 204 7.02 -15.64 9.63
C SER A 204 8.00 -15.33 8.51
N PHE A 205 8.30 -14.06 8.28
CA PHE A 205 9.42 -13.71 7.41
C PHE A 205 10.70 -13.99 8.18
N GLN A 206 11.22 -15.20 8.04
CA GLN A 206 12.64 -15.47 8.11
C GLN A 206 13.26 -15.11 6.75
N GLY A 207 12.98 -13.90 6.26
CA GLY A 207 13.63 -13.48 5.04
C GLY A 207 15.08 -13.12 5.33
N PRO A 208 15.95 -13.27 4.33
CA PRO A 208 17.33 -12.83 4.43
C PRO A 208 17.34 -11.35 4.79
N GLU A 209 18.40 -10.94 5.48
CA GLU A 209 18.79 -9.54 5.66
C GLU A 209 18.43 -8.79 4.37
N ILE A 210 17.46 -7.87 4.43
CA ILE A 210 16.86 -7.19 3.24
C ILE A 210 17.93 -6.47 2.40
N CYS A 211 19.12 -6.38 2.97
CA CYS A 211 20.15 -5.45 2.64
C CYS A 211 21.49 -6.17 2.60
N ASP A 212 21.68 -7.05 1.60
CA ASP A 212 23.01 -7.51 1.24
C ASP A 212 23.74 -6.36 0.52
N THR A 213 24.67 -5.72 1.22
CA THR A 213 25.45 -4.60 0.69
C THR A 213 26.63 -5.03 -0.17
N SER A 214 26.92 -6.33 -0.29
CA SER A 214 28.13 -6.85 -0.94
C SER A 214 28.27 -6.38 -2.40
N GLU A 215 27.17 -6.41 -3.17
CA GLU A 215 27.15 -5.98 -4.56
C GLU A 215 27.41 -4.47 -4.69
N LEU A 216 26.74 -3.66 -3.86
CA LEU A 216 26.89 -2.20 -3.84
C LEU A 216 28.29 -1.77 -3.36
N LEU A 217 28.83 -2.45 -2.34
CA LEU A 217 30.18 -2.25 -1.84
C LEU A 217 31.24 -2.61 -2.88
N THR A 218 30.99 -3.65 -3.67
CA THR A 218 31.87 -4.05 -4.78
C THR A 218 31.85 -2.99 -5.88
N ALA A 219 30.68 -2.48 -6.26
CA ALA A 219 30.56 -1.39 -7.23
C ALA A 219 31.23 -0.10 -6.76
N LEU A 220 31.10 0.25 -5.47
CA LEU A 220 31.77 1.40 -4.87
C LEU A 220 33.31 1.23 -4.87
N SER A 221 33.79 0.03 -4.58
CA SER A 221 35.22 -0.31 -4.59
C SER A 221 35.81 -0.28 -6.01
N ASP A 222 35.05 -0.74 -7.01
CA ASP A 222 35.43 -0.65 -8.43
C ASP A 222 35.53 0.81 -8.90
N MET A 223 34.60 1.66 -8.47
CA MET A 223 34.68 3.11 -8.71
C MET A 223 35.93 3.73 -8.08
N GLU A 224 36.21 3.44 -6.80
CA GLU A 224 37.40 3.92 -6.09
C GLU A 224 38.68 3.56 -6.84
N TYR A 225 38.78 2.29 -7.23
CA TYR A 225 39.94 1.76 -7.93
C TYR A 225 40.13 2.46 -9.29
N LYS A 226 39.09 2.53 -10.12
CA LYS A 226 39.17 3.14 -11.46
C LYS A 226 39.49 4.62 -11.40
N LEU A 227 38.83 5.37 -10.51
CA LEU A 227 39.05 6.81 -10.38
C LEU A 227 40.42 7.12 -9.73
N GLY A 228 40.80 6.38 -8.70
CA GLY A 228 42.11 6.50 -8.06
C GLY A 228 43.27 6.15 -9.01
N TYR A 229 43.11 5.12 -9.84
CA TYR A 229 44.09 4.78 -10.87
C TYR A 229 44.23 5.90 -11.91
N PHE A 230 43.13 6.50 -12.35
CA PHE A 230 43.14 7.63 -13.28
C PHE A 230 43.84 8.86 -12.70
N ILE A 231 43.56 9.22 -11.44
CA ILE A 231 44.22 10.35 -10.76
C ILE A 231 45.73 10.10 -10.62
N LYS A 232 46.14 8.87 -10.26
CA LYS A 232 47.57 8.52 -10.16
C LYS A 232 48.30 8.66 -11.51
N TRP A 233 47.64 8.31 -12.61
CA TRP A 233 48.16 8.53 -13.96
C TRP A 233 48.35 10.02 -14.28
N ILE A 234 47.38 10.85 -13.92
CA ILE A 234 47.48 12.32 -14.09
C ILE A 234 48.64 12.87 -13.24
N ILE A 235 48.78 12.45 -11.98
CA ILE A 235 49.89 12.85 -11.12
C ILE A 235 51.24 12.50 -11.79
N GLY A 236 51.36 11.27 -12.30
CA GLY A 236 52.57 10.84 -13.03
C GLY A 236 52.86 11.73 -14.24
N PHE A 237 51.84 12.04 -15.05
CA PHE A 237 51.99 12.91 -16.23
C PHE A 237 52.42 14.33 -15.85
N VAL A 238 51.78 14.94 -14.84
CA VAL A 238 52.11 16.30 -14.37
C VAL A 238 53.50 16.33 -13.73
N PHE A 239 53.93 15.26 -13.05
CA PHE A 239 55.28 15.15 -12.51
C PHE A 239 56.34 15.10 -13.63
N VAL A 240 56.09 14.33 -14.68
CA VAL A 240 56.97 14.31 -15.87
C VAL A 240 57.05 15.70 -16.50
N LEU A 241 55.92 16.41 -16.63
CA LEU A 241 55.92 17.79 -17.12
C LEU A 241 56.77 18.71 -16.22
N LEU A 242 56.65 18.62 -14.89
CA LEU A 242 57.48 19.39 -13.97
C LEU A 242 58.97 19.17 -14.22
N VAL A 243 59.39 17.91 -14.33
CA VAL A 243 60.78 17.53 -14.57
C VAL A 243 61.27 18.05 -15.93
N VAL A 244 60.47 17.91 -16.98
CA VAL A 244 60.77 18.44 -18.32
C VAL A 244 60.91 19.96 -18.30
N PHE A 245 60.04 20.68 -17.58
CA PHE A 245 60.14 22.14 -17.43
C PHE A 245 61.44 22.56 -16.73
N ILE A 246 61.87 21.84 -15.69
CA ILE A 246 63.16 22.09 -15.03
C ILE A 246 64.32 21.87 -16.00
N PHE A 247 64.32 20.77 -16.76
CA PHE A 247 65.38 20.50 -17.74
C PHE A 247 65.42 21.52 -18.88
N ILE A 248 64.25 21.93 -19.41
CA ILE A 248 64.16 23.00 -20.40
C ILE A 248 64.73 24.30 -19.83
N ARG A 249 64.43 24.63 -18.56
CA ARG A 249 64.99 25.83 -17.93
C ARG A 249 66.51 25.76 -17.77
N ILE A 250 67.04 24.64 -17.29
CA ILE A 250 68.49 24.43 -17.19
C ILE A 250 69.15 24.54 -18.56
N PHE A 251 68.54 23.95 -19.60
CA PHE A 251 69.02 24.04 -20.97
C PHE A 251 69.00 25.48 -21.50
N LEU A 252 67.93 26.23 -21.27
CA LEU A 252 67.81 27.64 -21.68
C LEU A 252 68.86 28.52 -20.97
N ILE A 253 69.07 28.34 -19.66
CA ILE A 253 70.11 29.04 -18.89
C ILE A 253 71.49 28.73 -19.47
N ARG A 254 71.78 27.44 -19.72
CA ARG A 254 73.06 27.00 -20.29
C ARG A 254 73.28 27.54 -21.70
N PHE A 255 72.25 27.52 -22.54
CA PHE A 255 72.30 28.03 -23.90
C PHE A 255 72.54 29.55 -23.93
N GLN A 256 71.81 30.30 -23.09
CA GLN A 256 72.01 31.74 -22.95
C GLN A 256 73.42 32.07 -22.47
N HIS A 257 73.91 31.34 -21.47
CA HIS A 257 75.27 31.58 -20.98
C HIS A 257 76.34 31.32 -22.04
N ARG A 258 76.21 30.22 -22.82
CA ARG A 258 77.12 29.93 -23.93
C ARG A 258 77.14 31.07 -24.95
N ARG A 259 75.97 31.52 -25.39
CA ARG A 259 75.84 32.67 -26.31
C ARG A 259 76.48 33.94 -25.75
N LEU A 260 76.27 34.24 -24.48
CA LEU A 260 76.83 35.42 -23.83
C LEU A 260 78.37 35.36 -23.73
N VAL A 261 78.93 34.19 -23.47
CA VAL A 261 80.40 34.00 -23.41
C VAL A 261 81.03 34.14 -24.80
N GLU A 262 80.43 33.53 -25.82
CA GLU A 262 80.88 33.65 -27.22
C GLU A 262 80.88 35.13 -27.67
N LEU A 263 79.78 35.85 -27.46
CA LEU A 263 79.66 37.27 -27.83
C LEU A 263 80.62 38.16 -27.03
N ARG A 264 80.84 37.90 -25.74
CA ARG A 264 81.85 38.63 -24.95
C ARG A 264 83.26 38.46 -25.50
N SER A 265 83.60 37.25 -25.95
CA SER A 265 84.91 36.98 -26.53
C SER A 265 85.10 37.72 -27.86
N LEU A 266 84.10 37.69 -28.75
CA LEU A 266 84.10 38.40 -30.02
C LEU A 266 84.18 39.91 -29.84
N LEU A 267 83.38 40.46 -28.91
CA LEU A 267 83.39 41.88 -28.59
C LEU A 267 84.75 42.32 -28.03
N ARG A 268 85.36 41.52 -27.14
CA ARG A 268 86.69 41.81 -26.60
C ARG A 268 87.76 41.80 -27.71
N THR A 269 87.69 40.83 -28.63
CA THR A 269 88.63 40.78 -29.77
C THR A 269 88.44 41.95 -30.74
N ALA A 270 87.20 42.35 -31.01
CA ALA A 270 86.88 43.51 -31.85
C ALA A 270 87.39 44.81 -31.22
N LEU A 271 87.16 45.01 -29.92
CA LEU A 271 87.66 46.18 -29.18
C LEU A 271 89.20 46.22 -29.06
N SER A 272 89.87 45.07 -29.06
CA SER A 272 91.34 45.02 -28.98
C SER A 272 92.04 45.29 -30.31
N LYS A 273 91.33 45.22 -31.44
CA LYS A 273 91.88 45.29 -32.81
C LYS A 273 91.61 46.66 -33.43
N ASP A 274 91.94 47.72 -32.68
CA ASP A 274 91.65 49.12 -33.03
C ASP A 274 92.68 49.71 -34.04
N GLY A 275 92.93 48.98 -35.14
CA GLY A 275 93.92 49.41 -36.13
C GLY A 275 93.71 48.94 -37.56
N GLU A 276 92.98 47.84 -37.82
CA GLU A 276 92.79 47.42 -39.21
C GLU A 276 91.52 46.56 -39.41
N LYS A 277 90.60 47.12 -40.20
CA LYS A 277 89.24 46.67 -40.55
C LYS A 277 88.24 46.70 -39.38
N GLN A 278 87.52 47.81 -39.31
CA GLN A 278 86.42 48.11 -38.40
C GLN A 278 85.28 47.09 -38.61
N VAL A 279 85.19 46.11 -37.72
CA VAL A 279 83.96 45.33 -37.54
C VAL A 279 82.94 46.27 -36.88
N ASP A 280 81.70 46.29 -37.37
CA ASP A 280 80.66 47.21 -36.90
C ASP A 280 80.36 46.97 -35.41
N GLY A 281 81.00 47.78 -34.56
CA GLY A 281 80.90 47.68 -33.10
C GLY A 281 79.48 47.91 -32.61
N ASP A 282 78.69 48.70 -33.33
CA ASP A 282 77.29 48.97 -33.01
C ASP A 282 76.39 47.74 -33.28
N GLU A 283 76.69 46.98 -34.34
CA GLU A 283 76.01 45.71 -34.63
C GLU A 283 76.33 44.66 -33.55
N LEU A 284 77.59 44.53 -33.15
CA LEU A 284 78.01 43.64 -32.06
C LEU A 284 77.43 44.05 -30.70
N LEU A 285 77.34 45.35 -30.42
CA LEU A 285 76.74 45.87 -29.19
C LEU A 285 75.23 45.61 -29.16
N ARG A 286 74.54 45.75 -30.30
CA ARG A 286 73.12 45.39 -30.45
C ARG A 286 72.90 43.90 -30.27
N LEU A 287 73.73 43.04 -30.89
CA LEU A 287 73.66 41.59 -30.70
C LEU A 287 73.97 41.18 -29.26
N TYR A 288 74.91 41.86 -28.59
CA TYR A 288 75.20 41.65 -27.17
C TYR A 288 74.04 42.07 -26.27
N ASP A 289 73.42 43.23 -26.50
CA ASP A 289 72.23 43.69 -25.77
C ASP A 289 71.02 42.78 -26.01
N GLN A 290 70.86 42.28 -27.24
CA GLN A 290 69.80 41.33 -27.61
C GLN A 290 70.06 39.91 -27.06
N ALA A 291 71.31 39.52 -26.84
CA ALA A 291 71.65 38.25 -26.19
C ALA A 291 71.59 38.35 -24.65
N ALA A 292 71.87 39.52 -24.08
CA ALA A 292 71.82 39.79 -22.66
C ALA A 292 70.39 40.06 -22.15
N SER A 293 69.55 40.70 -22.95
CA SER A 293 68.13 40.84 -22.69
C SER A 293 67.41 39.64 -23.32
N VAL A 294 66.68 38.85 -22.53
CA VAL A 294 66.00 37.61 -22.97
C VAL A 294 64.90 37.91 -24.02
N ARG A 295 65.27 38.30 -25.24
CA ARG A 295 64.36 38.65 -26.34
C ARG A 295 64.28 37.49 -27.31
N LEU A 296 63.65 36.40 -26.88
CA LEU A 296 63.42 35.22 -27.73
C LEU A 296 62.34 35.44 -28.81
N LEU A 297 61.54 36.50 -28.72
CA LEU A 297 60.31 36.66 -29.50
C LEU A 297 60.15 38.01 -30.23
N VAL A 298 61.05 38.97 -30.03
CA VAL A 298 60.93 40.28 -30.68
C VAL A 298 62.26 40.68 -31.29
N GLU A 299 62.30 40.63 -32.61
CA GLU A 299 63.36 41.23 -33.40
C GLU A 299 63.38 42.73 -33.14
N THR A 300 64.52 43.26 -32.70
CA THR A 300 64.67 44.69 -32.45
C THR A 300 64.79 45.41 -33.77
N GLN A 301 63.66 45.62 -34.44
CA GLN A 301 63.61 46.67 -35.45
C GLN A 301 63.86 48.00 -34.75
N ALA A 302 64.73 48.82 -35.35
CA ALA A 302 64.96 50.20 -34.94
C ALA A 302 63.65 50.99 -35.12
N ILE A 303 62.84 51.06 -34.06
CA ILE A 303 61.52 51.70 -34.11
C ILE A 303 61.63 53.11 -33.56
N ASP A 304 61.12 54.02 -34.38
CA ASP A 304 61.14 55.47 -34.27
C ASP A 304 60.53 56.02 -32.95
N TYR A 305 61.05 57.17 -32.49
CA TYR A 305 60.88 57.77 -31.15
C TYR A 305 59.48 58.37 -30.84
N LYS A 306 58.36 57.75 -31.27
CA LYS A 306 57.00 58.25 -30.97
C LYS A 306 56.45 57.73 -29.62
N PRO A 307 55.70 58.55 -28.85
CA PRO A 307 55.26 58.22 -27.49
C PRO A 307 54.34 56.99 -27.38
N ARG A 308 53.57 56.66 -28.43
CA ARG A 308 52.71 55.46 -28.46
C ARG A 308 53.52 54.15 -28.47
N HIS A 309 54.73 54.15 -29.03
CA HIS A 309 55.58 52.96 -29.06
C HIS A 309 56.25 52.68 -27.71
N ARG A 310 56.39 53.68 -26.82
CA ARG A 310 56.94 53.48 -25.47
C ARG A 310 56.04 52.61 -24.58
N PHE A 311 54.72 52.76 -24.70
CA PHE A 311 53.78 51.93 -23.93
C PHE A 311 53.77 50.48 -24.44
N ILE A 312 53.79 50.30 -25.77
CA ILE A 312 53.89 48.97 -26.38
C ILE A 312 55.21 48.30 -26.01
N GLN A 313 56.32 49.05 -25.97
CA GLN A 313 57.63 48.56 -25.55
C GLN A 313 57.67 48.12 -24.08
N PHE A 314 56.95 48.84 -23.20
CA PHE A 314 56.82 48.46 -21.79
C PHE A 314 55.96 47.19 -21.63
N MET A 315 54.84 47.10 -22.36
CA MET A 315 53.95 45.93 -22.34
C MET A 315 54.57 44.69 -23.01
N SER A 316 55.42 44.89 -24.02
CA SER A 316 56.17 43.83 -24.71
C SER A 316 57.44 43.40 -23.97
N HIS A 317 57.60 43.78 -22.70
CA HIS A 317 58.74 43.35 -21.91
C HIS A 317 58.68 41.80 -21.75
N PRO A 318 59.80 41.08 -21.98
CA PRO A 318 59.81 39.62 -22.03
C PRO A 318 59.28 38.95 -20.75
N THR A 319 59.48 39.56 -19.58
CA THR A 319 58.94 39.07 -18.29
C THR A 319 57.41 39.08 -18.24
N VAL A 320 56.78 40.14 -18.78
CA VAL A 320 55.32 40.31 -18.76
C VAL A 320 54.68 39.34 -19.75
N LEU A 321 55.25 39.24 -20.96
CA LEU A 321 54.78 38.30 -21.99
C LEU A 321 54.97 36.84 -21.56
N TYR A 322 56.06 36.52 -20.87
CA TYR A 322 56.28 35.22 -20.26
C TYR A 322 55.23 34.91 -19.17
N CYS A 323 54.92 35.87 -18.31
CA CYS A 323 53.87 35.72 -17.28
C CYS A 323 52.50 35.46 -17.92
N LEU A 324 52.15 36.19 -19.00
CA LEU A 324 50.91 36.01 -19.73
C LEU A 324 50.82 34.62 -20.37
N ILE A 325 51.85 34.17 -21.08
CA ILE A 325 51.86 32.85 -21.73
C ILE A 325 51.74 31.73 -20.70
N VAL A 326 52.51 31.80 -19.60
CA VAL A 326 52.43 30.80 -18.53
C VAL A 326 51.07 30.83 -17.84
N GLY A 327 50.49 32.01 -17.63
CA GLY A 327 49.15 32.15 -17.06
C GLY A 327 48.07 31.53 -17.95
N VAL A 328 48.06 31.84 -19.26
CA VAL A 328 47.08 31.30 -20.21
C VAL A 328 47.22 29.79 -20.37
N LEU A 329 48.46 29.30 -20.54
CA LEU A 329 48.72 27.86 -20.62
C LEU A 329 48.34 27.14 -19.32
N GLY A 330 48.57 27.77 -18.17
CA GLY A 330 48.17 27.25 -16.88
C GLY A 330 46.65 27.11 -16.75
N VAL A 331 45.90 28.17 -17.10
CA VAL A 331 44.43 28.14 -17.09
C VAL A 331 43.90 27.07 -18.04
N LEU A 332 44.45 26.96 -19.25
CA LEU A 332 44.07 25.91 -20.19
C LEU A 332 44.35 24.51 -19.64
N LEU A 333 45.53 24.28 -19.06
CA LEU A 333 45.90 23.00 -18.45
C LEU A 333 44.94 22.64 -17.31
N ILE A 334 44.64 23.56 -16.41
CA ILE A 334 43.69 23.32 -15.31
C ILE A 334 42.31 22.97 -15.85
N ASN A 335 41.79 23.70 -16.84
CA ASN A 335 40.47 23.42 -17.40
C ASN A 335 40.41 22.05 -18.07
N VAL A 336 41.45 21.65 -18.80
CA VAL A 336 41.54 20.31 -19.40
C VAL A 336 41.60 19.23 -18.32
N LEU A 337 42.37 19.43 -17.25
CA LEU A 337 42.46 18.50 -16.13
C LEU A 337 41.11 18.37 -15.40
N ILE A 338 40.42 19.47 -15.15
CA ILE A 338 39.07 19.47 -14.56
C ILE A 338 38.09 18.74 -15.46
N TRP A 339 38.07 19.05 -16.76
CA TRP A 339 37.19 18.39 -17.72
C TRP A 339 37.44 16.88 -17.79
N ALA A 340 38.70 16.46 -17.81
CA ALA A 340 39.07 15.05 -17.82
C ALA A 340 38.62 14.33 -16.55
N LEU A 341 38.79 14.97 -15.39
CA LEU A 341 38.34 14.44 -14.10
C LEU A 341 36.81 14.37 -14.01
N GLU A 342 36.11 15.42 -14.43
CA GLU A 342 34.63 15.47 -14.44
C GLU A 342 34.00 14.46 -15.39
N SER A 343 34.56 14.29 -16.59
CA SER A 343 34.03 13.34 -17.57
C SER A 343 34.09 11.92 -17.03
N LYS A 344 35.24 11.53 -16.46
CA LYS A 344 35.42 10.21 -15.86
C LYS A 344 34.62 10.03 -14.59
N SER A 345 34.56 11.04 -13.72
CA SER A 345 33.76 10.95 -12.49
C SER A 345 32.28 10.80 -12.81
N LYS A 346 31.71 11.61 -13.72
CA LYS A 346 30.30 11.50 -14.13
C LYS A 346 29.96 10.13 -14.69
N GLN A 347 30.81 9.56 -15.55
CA GLN A 347 30.59 8.23 -16.14
C GLN A 347 30.54 7.14 -15.06
N LEU A 348 31.50 7.14 -14.14
CA LEU A 348 31.59 6.13 -13.08
C LEU A 348 30.47 6.31 -12.04
N ILE A 349 30.14 7.55 -11.70
CA ILE A 349 29.04 7.89 -10.79
C ILE A 349 27.69 7.44 -11.38
N GLN A 350 27.46 7.65 -12.68
CA GLN A 350 26.23 7.19 -13.33
C GLN A 350 26.11 5.66 -13.29
N ALA A 351 27.17 4.93 -13.65
CA ALA A 351 27.17 3.47 -13.62
C ALA A 351 26.90 2.93 -12.20
N PHE A 352 27.43 3.59 -11.18
CA PHE A 352 27.13 3.27 -9.79
C PHE A 352 25.68 3.58 -9.42
N PHE A 353 25.12 4.71 -9.87
CA PHE A 353 23.70 5.03 -9.65
C PHE A 353 22.76 4.01 -10.30
N ASP A 354 23.07 3.58 -11.52
CA ASP A 354 22.27 2.57 -12.23
C ASP A 354 22.30 1.23 -11.46
N GLN A 355 23.49 0.80 -11.02
CA GLN A 355 23.65 -0.39 -10.19
C GLN A 355 22.94 -0.26 -8.84
N SER A 356 23.06 0.89 -8.18
CA SER A 356 22.38 1.18 -6.91
C SER A 356 20.87 1.17 -7.07
N SER A 357 20.32 1.67 -8.18
CA SER A 357 18.88 1.67 -8.45
C SER A 357 18.36 0.26 -8.66
N SER A 358 19.10 -0.56 -9.41
CA SER A 358 18.78 -1.98 -9.61
C SER A 358 18.82 -2.75 -8.29
N TRP A 359 19.87 -2.55 -7.50
CA TRP A 359 20.00 -3.14 -6.17
C TRP A 359 18.82 -2.74 -5.25
N ILE A 360 18.45 -1.46 -5.18
CA ILE A 360 17.29 -0.99 -4.38
C ILE A 360 16.00 -1.69 -4.84
N THR A 361 15.79 -1.80 -6.15
CA THR A 361 14.56 -2.39 -6.70
C THR A 361 14.49 -3.89 -6.41
N ASN A 362 15.59 -4.61 -6.55
CA ASN A 362 15.67 -6.05 -6.27
C ASN A 362 15.56 -6.36 -4.77
N ALA A 363 16.23 -5.56 -3.92
CA ALA A 363 16.14 -5.69 -2.46
C ALA A 363 14.70 -5.45 -1.98
N MET A 364 14.05 -4.41 -2.51
CA MET A 364 12.69 -4.04 -2.13
C MET A 364 11.62 -4.93 -2.78
N SER A 365 11.85 -5.50 -3.97
CA SER A 365 10.84 -6.29 -4.67
C SER A 365 10.39 -7.49 -3.87
N THR A 366 11.33 -8.22 -3.26
CA THR A 366 11.03 -9.40 -2.43
C THR A 366 10.16 -9.02 -1.23
N TRP A 367 10.49 -7.92 -0.57
CA TRP A 367 9.70 -7.39 0.54
C TRP A 367 8.29 -6.98 0.09
N ILE A 368 8.17 -6.16 -0.98
CA ILE A 368 6.88 -5.72 -1.53
C ILE A 368 6.01 -6.91 -1.91
N THR A 369 6.55 -7.90 -2.63
CA THR A 369 5.77 -9.08 -3.04
C THR A 369 5.33 -9.90 -1.83
N THR A 370 6.17 -10.05 -0.82
CA THR A 370 5.82 -10.82 0.38
C THR A 370 4.70 -10.14 1.16
N VAL A 371 4.82 -8.82 1.39
CA VAL A 371 3.79 -8.04 2.09
C VAL A 371 2.49 -8.03 1.29
N ASN A 372 2.54 -7.82 -0.03
CA ASN A 372 1.35 -7.84 -0.88
C ASN A 372 0.65 -9.21 -0.85
N ASN A 373 1.41 -10.32 -0.93
CA ASN A 373 0.84 -11.66 -0.82
C ASN A 373 0.18 -11.89 0.55
N GLN A 374 0.79 -11.37 1.63
CA GLN A 374 0.23 -11.49 2.96
C GLN A 374 -1.05 -10.68 3.14
N VAL A 375 -1.12 -9.47 2.57
CA VAL A 375 -2.35 -8.66 2.53
C VAL A 375 -3.43 -9.36 1.72
N GLN A 376 -3.10 -9.92 0.55
CA GLN A 376 -4.06 -10.69 -0.26
C GLN A 376 -4.57 -11.94 0.45
N ASN A 377 -3.70 -12.66 1.17
CA ASN A 377 -4.11 -13.79 2.00
C ASN A 377 -5.06 -13.34 3.11
N MET A 378 -4.83 -12.16 3.70
CA MET A 378 -5.71 -11.59 4.73
C MET A 378 -7.06 -11.19 4.14
N ASP A 379 -7.11 -10.55 2.97
CA ASP A 379 -8.35 -10.23 2.27
C ASP A 379 -9.14 -11.50 1.92
N GLY A 380 -8.45 -12.55 1.45
CA GLY A 380 -9.04 -13.87 1.20
C GLY A 380 -9.64 -14.48 2.47
N TRP A 381 -8.92 -14.38 3.59
CA TRP A 381 -9.39 -14.88 4.89
C TRP A 381 -10.62 -14.10 5.41
N ILE A 382 -10.64 -12.77 5.28
CA ILE A 382 -11.80 -11.94 5.64
C ILE A 382 -13.01 -12.33 4.80
N ASN A 383 -12.84 -12.43 3.48
CA ASN A 383 -13.90 -12.86 2.56
C ASN A 383 -14.42 -14.25 2.91
N GLN A 384 -13.55 -15.18 3.32
CA GLN A 384 -13.98 -16.50 3.77
C GLN A 384 -14.80 -16.42 5.06
N ALA A 385 -14.36 -15.63 6.05
CA ALA A 385 -15.10 -15.44 7.29
C ALA A 385 -16.48 -14.81 7.04
N GLU A 386 -16.57 -13.82 6.14
CA GLU A 386 -17.83 -13.22 5.72
C GLU A 386 -18.77 -14.24 5.08
N ASN A 387 -18.26 -15.03 4.13
CA ASN A 387 -19.04 -16.07 3.47
C ASN A 387 -19.54 -17.14 4.46
N ASP A 388 -18.69 -17.58 5.38
CA ASP A 388 -19.04 -18.59 6.39
C ASP A 388 -20.13 -18.08 7.35
N ILE A 389 -20.00 -16.84 7.84
CA ILE A 389 -21.02 -16.21 8.69
C ILE A 389 -22.33 -16.10 7.90
N ASN A 390 -22.28 -15.59 6.68
CA ASN A 390 -23.47 -15.40 5.86
C ASN A 390 -24.19 -16.73 5.58
N GLU A 391 -23.45 -17.78 5.20
CA GLU A 391 -24.01 -19.11 4.93
C GLU A 391 -24.63 -19.73 6.18
N LYS A 392 -23.96 -19.64 7.34
CA LYS A 392 -24.50 -20.15 8.61
C LYS A 392 -25.75 -19.40 9.05
N THR A 393 -25.71 -18.06 8.94
CA THR A 393 -26.80 -17.16 9.35
C THR A 393 -28.04 -17.38 8.47
N ILE A 394 -27.87 -17.35 7.14
CA ILE A 394 -28.95 -17.63 6.18
C ILE A 394 -29.44 -19.07 6.30
N GLY A 395 -28.54 -20.02 6.56
CA GLY A 395 -28.87 -21.43 6.76
C GLY A 395 -29.83 -21.64 7.92
N VAL A 396 -29.59 -21.01 9.07
CA VAL A 396 -30.51 -21.05 10.24
C VAL A 396 -31.88 -20.49 9.87
N ILE A 397 -31.95 -19.33 9.20
CA ILE A 397 -33.22 -18.71 8.79
C ILE A 397 -33.98 -19.62 7.80
N LYS A 398 -33.26 -20.22 6.84
CA LYS A 398 -33.87 -21.13 5.86
C LYS A 398 -34.44 -22.37 6.52
N ASN A 399 -33.70 -22.98 7.45
CA ASN A 399 -34.15 -24.17 8.18
C ASN A 399 -35.36 -23.86 9.07
N LEU A 400 -35.37 -22.66 9.68
CA LEU A 400 -36.55 -22.15 10.38
C LEU A 400 -37.76 -22.08 9.46
N ALA A 401 -37.64 -21.40 8.32
CA ALA A 401 -38.77 -21.21 7.42
C ALA A 401 -39.34 -22.54 6.91
N LEU A 402 -38.49 -23.54 6.67
CA LEU A 402 -38.90 -24.91 6.34
C LEU A 402 -39.66 -25.60 7.47
N GLN A 403 -39.12 -25.55 8.70
CA GLN A 403 -39.76 -26.18 9.86
C GLN A 403 -41.11 -25.54 10.19
N ALA A 404 -41.17 -24.21 10.19
CA ALA A 404 -42.41 -23.47 10.41
C ALA A 404 -43.45 -23.80 9.33
N ASN A 405 -43.04 -23.88 8.06
CA ASN A 405 -43.96 -24.24 6.97
C ASN A 405 -44.55 -25.65 7.15
N ASN A 406 -43.73 -26.62 7.57
CA ASN A 406 -44.20 -27.99 7.86
C ASN A 406 -45.13 -28.04 9.07
N ALA A 407 -44.83 -27.30 10.14
CA ALA A 407 -45.67 -27.22 11.33
C ALA A 407 -47.04 -26.60 11.00
N LEU A 408 -47.08 -25.55 10.17
CA LEU A 408 -48.32 -24.94 9.69
C LEU A 408 -49.18 -25.94 8.90
N ALA A 409 -48.56 -26.74 8.04
CA ALA A 409 -49.26 -27.77 7.28
C ALA A 409 -49.88 -28.85 8.20
N GLY A 410 -49.16 -29.27 9.25
CA GLY A 410 -49.68 -30.18 10.27
C GLY A 410 -50.87 -29.59 11.04
N ALA A 411 -50.77 -28.32 11.45
CA ALA A 411 -51.84 -27.63 12.16
C ALA A 411 -53.14 -27.53 11.35
N VAL A 412 -53.06 -27.31 10.03
CA VAL A 412 -54.24 -27.34 9.15
C VAL A 412 -54.90 -28.71 9.15
N GLN A 413 -54.13 -29.80 9.16
CA GLN A 413 -54.66 -31.16 9.23
C GLN A 413 -55.37 -31.43 10.56
N ASP A 414 -54.77 -31.02 11.68
CA ASP A 414 -55.37 -31.20 13.01
C ASP A 414 -56.70 -30.45 13.13
N ILE A 415 -56.77 -29.20 12.63
CA ILE A 415 -58.01 -28.43 12.59
C ILE A 415 -59.10 -29.15 11.79
N GLN A 416 -58.76 -29.71 10.63
CA GLN A 416 -59.71 -30.46 9.80
C GLN A 416 -60.21 -31.72 10.51
N GLN A 417 -59.34 -32.45 11.21
CA GLN A 417 -59.72 -33.64 11.97
C GLN A 417 -60.66 -33.30 13.13
N VAL A 418 -60.44 -32.19 13.83
CA VAL A 418 -61.34 -31.74 14.89
C VAL A 418 -62.73 -31.43 14.35
N ILE A 419 -62.83 -30.75 13.19
CA ILE A 419 -64.13 -30.46 12.57
C ILE A 419 -64.86 -31.76 12.22
N GLN A 420 -64.17 -32.72 11.61
CA GLN A 420 -64.75 -34.03 11.31
C GLN A 420 -65.16 -34.79 12.57
N LYS A 421 -64.41 -34.68 13.66
CA LYS A 421 -64.73 -35.36 14.92
C LYS A 421 -65.94 -34.75 15.64
N VAL A 422 -66.11 -33.43 15.57
CA VAL A 422 -67.17 -32.70 16.27
C VAL A 422 -68.45 -32.61 15.46
N PHE A 423 -68.33 -32.35 14.15
CA PHE A 423 -69.46 -32.10 13.26
C PHE A 423 -69.69 -33.22 12.25
N GLY A 424 -68.83 -34.26 12.22
CA GLY A 424 -68.93 -35.37 11.28
C GLY A 424 -70.30 -36.02 11.26
N GLY A 425 -70.94 -36.04 10.10
CA GLY A 425 -72.26 -36.63 9.92
C GLY A 425 -73.42 -35.79 10.45
N THR A 426 -73.17 -34.54 10.89
CA THR A 426 -74.22 -33.58 11.27
C THR A 426 -74.53 -32.61 10.12
N LEU A 427 -75.72 -32.01 10.12
CA LEU A 427 -76.12 -30.97 9.15
C LEU A 427 -75.19 -29.72 9.17
N LEU A 428 -74.37 -29.58 10.21
CA LEU A 428 -73.51 -28.42 10.45
C LEU A 428 -72.06 -28.63 10.00
N GLU A 429 -71.71 -29.80 9.46
CA GLU A 429 -70.35 -30.11 9.01
C GLU A 429 -69.88 -29.19 7.89
N GLU A 430 -70.65 -29.09 6.82
CA GLU A 430 -70.29 -28.29 5.63
C GLU A 430 -70.21 -26.78 5.94
N PRO A 431 -71.19 -26.18 6.65
CA PRO A 431 -71.10 -24.78 7.09
C PRO A 431 -69.92 -24.52 8.04
N ALA A 432 -69.62 -25.44 8.97
CA ALA A 432 -68.50 -25.31 9.89
C ALA A 432 -67.14 -25.38 9.17
N GLN A 433 -66.99 -26.31 8.23
CA GLN A 433 -65.80 -26.40 7.38
C GLN A 433 -65.60 -25.12 6.55
N GLY A 434 -66.66 -24.60 5.93
CA GLY A 434 -66.61 -23.35 5.16
C GLY A 434 -66.17 -22.15 6.01
N LEU A 435 -66.72 -22.03 7.22
CA LEU A 435 -66.40 -20.96 8.16
C LEU A 435 -64.95 -21.05 8.65
N VAL A 436 -64.50 -22.21 9.12
CA VAL A 436 -63.12 -22.41 9.60
C VAL A 436 -62.11 -22.24 8.48
N LYS A 437 -62.46 -22.69 7.27
CA LYS A 437 -61.61 -22.49 6.09
C LYS A 437 -61.40 -21.01 5.80
N CYS A 438 -62.47 -20.21 5.83
CA CYS A 438 -62.41 -18.78 5.57
C CYS A 438 -61.66 -18.01 6.67
N LEU A 439 -61.93 -18.32 7.94
CA LEU A 439 -61.42 -17.56 9.08
C LEU A 439 -59.98 -17.94 9.47
N VAL A 440 -59.65 -19.24 9.41
CA VAL A 440 -58.40 -19.77 9.97
C VAL A 440 -57.50 -20.35 8.87
N ILE A 441 -57.98 -21.31 8.08
CA ILE A 441 -57.11 -22.05 7.13
C ILE A 441 -56.52 -21.10 6.07
N ASN A 442 -57.33 -20.23 5.46
CA ASN A 442 -56.86 -19.26 4.47
C ASN A 442 -55.77 -18.32 5.02
N ARG A 443 -55.77 -18.03 6.34
CA ARG A 443 -54.74 -17.21 6.99
C ARG A 443 -53.45 -18.01 7.20
N ILE A 444 -53.57 -19.27 7.62
CA ILE A 444 -52.43 -20.17 7.74
C ILE A 444 -51.77 -20.40 6.38
N ASP A 445 -52.55 -20.62 5.32
CA ASP A 445 -52.05 -20.79 3.95
C ASP A 445 -51.30 -19.55 3.43
N ALA A 446 -51.77 -18.34 3.76
CA ALA A 446 -51.08 -17.10 3.42
C ALA A 446 -49.69 -17.00 4.10
N VAL A 447 -49.60 -17.40 5.38
CA VAL A 447 -48.32 -17.45 6.12
C VAL A 447 -47.40 -18.52 5.54
N GLY A 448 -47.92 -19.72 5.24
CA GLY A 448 -47.16 -20.80 4.59
C GLY A 448 -46.59 -20.36 3.23
N THR A 449 -47.38 -19.63 2.44
CA THR A 449 -46.91 -19.04 1.17
C THR A 449 -45.77 -18.04 1.38
N GLY A 450 -45.85 -17.23 2.44
CA GLY A 450 -44.78 -16.31 2.84
C GLY A 450 -43.49 -17.04 3.23
N LEU A 451 -43.58 -18.09 4.05
CA LEU A 451 -42.43 -18.91 4.45
C LEU A 451 -41.79 -19.61 3.24
N ALA A 452 -42.60 -20.15 2.33
CA ALA A 452 -42.13 -20.74 1.08
C ALA A 452 -41.42 -19.71 0.19
N TRP A 453 -41.88 -18.46 0.17
CA TRP A 453 -41.20 -17.37 -0.52
C TRP A 453 -39.84 -17.05 0.11
N ILE A 454 -39.75 -16.97 1.45
CA ILE A 454 -38.49 -16.73 2.17
C ILE A 454 -37.45 -17.80 1.81
N VAL A 455 -37.83 -19.09 1.87
CA VAL A 455 -36.94 -20.21 1.52
C VAL A 455 -36.42 -20.09 0.09
N ARG A 456 -37.30 -19.71 -0.85
CA ARG A 456 -36.94 -19.56 -2.27
C ARG A 456 -35.95 -18.42 -2.48
N GLU A 457 -36.16 -17.28 -1.82
CA GLU A 457 -35.35 -16.09 -2.03
C GLU A 457 -33.98 -16.20 -1.34
N LEU A 458 -33.94 -16.75 -0.12
CA LEU A 458 -32.69 -17.06 0.56
C LEU A 458 -31.84 -18.09 -0.18
N SER A 459 -32.46 -18.98 -0.98
CA SER A 459 -31.72 -19.94 -1.80
C SER A 459 -31.07 -19.31 -3.04
N LYS A 460 -31.53 -18.13 -3.49
CA LYS A 460 -30.94 -17.39 -4.62
C LYS A 460 -29.78 -16.50 -4.19
N LYS A 461 -29.86 -15.92 -2.99
CA LYS A 461 -28.82 -15.05 -2.41
C LYS A 461 -27.65 -15.88 -1.87
N LYS A 462 -26.86 -16.48 -2.78
CA LYS A 462 -25.52 -17.02 -2.46
C LYS A 462 -24.38 -16.03 -2.68
N ARG A 463 -24.69 -14.77 -3.05
CA ARG A 463 -23.71 -13.70 -3.23
C ARG A 463 -24.37 -12.37 -2.84
N CYS A 464 -23.86 -11.76 -1.77
CA CYS A 464 -23.87 -10.32 -1.61
C CYS A 464 -22.40 -9.89 -1.62
#